data_AF-A0A8S4R4C5-F1
#
_entry.id   AF-A0A8S4R4C5-F1
#
_cell.length_a   1.000
_cell.length_b   1.000
_cell.length_c   1.000
_cell.angle_alpha   90.00
_cell.angle_beta   90.00
_cell.angle_gamma   90.00
#
_symmetry.space_group_name_H-M   'P 1'
#
loop_
_entity.id
_entity.type
_entity.pdbx_description
1 polymer ?
#
loop_
_entity_poly.entity_id
_entity_poly.type
_entity_poly.pdbx_seq_one_letter_code
_entity_poly.pdbx_strand_id
1 'polypeptide(L)'
;MTSTNDGKDVKSIQTSGQKGKTYYIELYKSLDTRLSGECSGEDRTRLVCEAWRLVHSLCQHSTPSTQTHLILWLQQHTSHTLLQTEWQAPASKEQHTWLKDAINAFVAECRDGASKREGLNLFWETQLLNRAEWFLNVLPNPWGHQVLKALLDPNGKQPSDDEVLEWLKEERGLMFVTRLRQLASSRRCDDLALLLATAVMTRVRFTTKIVPDVVQAQEPK
;
A
#
# COMPACT_ATOMS: atom_id res chain seq x y z
N MET A 1 11.14 -26.90 17.95
CA MET A 1 10.04 -25.94 17.76
C MET A 1 10.55 -24.57 18.18
N THR A 2 11.00 -23.77 17.23
CA THR A 2 11.48 -22.40 17.46
C THR A 2 10.46 -21.48 16.83
N SER A 3 9.60 -20.92 17.68
CA SER A 3 8.60 -19.92 17.32
C SER A 3 9.33 -18.58 17.13
N THR A 4 9.56 -18.17 15.89
CA THR A 4 10.03 -16.82 15.57
C THR A 4 8.87 -15.85 15.78
N ASN A 5 8.74 -15.38 17.01
CA ASN A 5 7.80 -14.32 17.36
C ASN A 5 8.39 -13.00 16.85
N ASP A 6 8.12 -12.66 15.59
CA ASP A 6 8.41 -11.33 15.02
C ASP A 6 7.45 -10.30 15.63
N GLY A 7 7.63 -10.06 16.93
CA GLY A 7 7.00 -8.96 17.65
C GLY A 7 7.56 -7.64 17.14
N LYS A 8 6.94 -7.09 16.10
CA LYS A 8 7.11 -5.68 15.72
C LYS A 8 6.43 -4.83 16.80
N ASP A 9 7.19 -4.49 17.84
CA ASP A 9 6.71 -3.63 18.92
C ASP A 9 6.27 -2.25 18.39
N VAL A 10 4.97 -2.00 18.44
CA VAL A 10 4.35 -0.69 18.19
C VAL A 10 4.71 0.23 19.35
N LYS A 11 5.66 1.16 19.12
CA LYS A 11 6.12 2.12 20.13
C LYS A 11 5.31 3.41 19.99
N SER A 12 4.49 3.69 20.99
CA SER A 12 3.76 4.97 21.10
C SER A 12 4.49 5.96 22.04
N ILE A 13 4.37 7.25 21.73
CA ILE A 13 4.89 8.35 22.53
C ILE A 13 3.96 8.54 23.73
N GLN A 14 4.53 8.73 24.91
CA GLN A 14 3.77 9.00 26.13
C GLN A 14 3.04 10.36 25.94
N THR A 15 1.72 10.33 25.77
CA THR A 15 0.93 11.55 25.56
C THR A 15 0.15 11.93 26.81
N SER A 16 0.14 13.22 27.14
CA SER A 16 -0.61 13.85 28.24
C SER A 16 -2.13 13.99 27.98
N GLY A 17 -2.67 13.27 26.99
CA GLY A 17 -4.09 13.32 26.61
C GLY A 17 -4.98 12.39 27.44
N GLN A 18 -6.31 12.51 27.28
CA GLN A 18 -7.32 11.70 28.00
C GLN A 18 -7.17 10.18 27.82
N LYS A 19 -6.52 9.72 26.75
CA LYS A 19 -6.28 8.30 26.48
C LYS A 19 -4.76 8.04 26.47
N GLY A 20 -4.35 7.04 27.26
CA GLY A 20 -2.94 6.68 27.42
C GLY A 20 -2.37 5.86 26.26
N LYS A 21 -1.04 5.74 26.22
CA LYS A 21 -0.25 4.96 25.24
C LYS A 21 -0.83 3.56 24.94
N THR A 22 -1.28 2.85 25.96
CA THR A 22 -1.85 1.49 25.82
C THR A 22 -3.09 1.46 24.94
N TYR A 23 -3.91 2.51 24.95
CA TYR A 23 -5.14 2.56 24.17
C TYR A 23 -4.88 2.45 22.66
N TYR A 24 -3.95 3.25 22.12
CA TYR A 24 -3.67 3.27 20.69
C TYR A 24 -2.97 1.99 20.20
N ILE A 25 -2.15 1.39 21.06
CA ILE A 25 -1.53 0.09 20.77
C ILE A 25 -2.60 -1.00 20.65
N GLU A 26 -3.51 -1.09 21.62
CA GLU A 26 -4.58 -2.09 21.61
C GLU A 26 -5.60 -1.83 20.49
N LEU A 27 -5.88 -0.57 20.17
CA LEU A 27 -6.71 -0.20 19.03
C LEU A 27 -6.11 -0.69 17.71
N TYR A 28 -4.82 -0.43 17.48
CA TYR A 28 -4.11 -0.95 16.31
C TYR A 28 -4.14 -2.48 16.27
N LYS A 29 -3.75 -3.16 17.36
CA LYS A 29 -3.70 -4.63 17.41
C LYS A 29 -5.08 -5.26 17.14
N SER A 30 -6.14 -4.68 17.68
CA SER A 30 -7.50 -5.15 17.47
C SER A 30 -7.89 -5.05 15.99
N LEU A 31 -7.63 -3.90 15.35
CA LEU A 31 -7.86 -3.71 13.92
C LEU A 31 -7.02 -4.65 13.07
N ASP A 32 -5.74 -4.79 13.38
CA ASP A 32 -4.80 -5.64 12.65
C ASP A 32 -5.20 -7.11 12.73
N THR A 33 -5.63 -7.58 13.90
CA THR A 33 -6.16 -8.94 14.09
C THR A 33 -7.40 -9.18 13.23
N ARG A 34 -8.35 -8.23 13.22
CA ARG A 34 -9.58 -8.34 12.42
C ARG A 34 -9.28 -8.28 10.91
N LEU A 35 -8.36 -7.41 10.50
CA LEU A 35 -7.94 -7.26 9.10
C LEU A 35 -7.11 -8.43 8.60
N SER A 36 -6.32 -9.06 9.46
CA SER A 36 -5.51 -10.24 9.11
C SER A 36 -6.30 -11.55 9.19
N GLY A 37 -7.45 -11.55 9.87
CA GLY A 37 -8.35 -12.69 9.95
C GLY A 37 -9.19 -12.92 8.69
N GLU A 38 -9.87 -14.07 8.68
CA GLU A 38 -10.89 -14.38 7.68
C GLU A 38 -12.12 -13.50 7.88
N CYS A 39 -12.50 -12.76 6.84
CA CYS A 39 -13.73 -11.97 6.82
C CYS A 39 -14.22 -11.80 5.39
N SER A 40 -15.50 -11.46 5.24
CA SER A 40 -16.11 -11.16 3.94
C SER A 40 -15.46 -9.92 3.31
N GLY A 41 -15.57 -9.76 1.99
CA GLY A 41 -15.07 -8.56 1.29
C GLY A 41 -15.73 -7.27 1.79
N GLU A 42 -17.00 -7.33 2.18
CA GLU A 42 -17.72 -6.20 2.77
C GLU A 42 -17.18 -5.84 4.15
N ASP A 43 -17.03 -6.82 5.05
CA ASP A 43 -16.48 -6.61 6.40
C ASP A 43 -15.05 -6.08 6.33
N ARG A 44 -14.24 -6.66 5.45
CA ARG A 44 -12.89 -6.18 5.15
C ARG A 44 -12.89 -4.73 4.71
N THR A 45 -13.79 -4.34 3.83
CA THR A 45 -13.90 -2.95 3.38
C THR A 45 -14.26 -2.03 4.54
N ARG A 46 -15.22 -2.41 5.40
CA ARG A 46 -15.58 -1.64 6.60
C ARG A 46 -14.38 -1.46 7.54
N LEU A 47 -13.62 -2.52 7.77
CA LEU A 47 -12.40 -2.48 8.58
C LEU A 47 -11.34 -1.54 8.00
N VAL A 48 -11.13 -1.57 6.69
CA VAL A 48 -10.21 -0.65 6.02
C VAL A 48 -10.71 0.81 6.12
N CYS A 49 -12.02 1.04 5.98
CA CYS A 49 -12.60 2.37 6.20
C CYS A 49 -12.38 2.85 7.64
N GLU A 50 -12.55 1.96 8.62
CA GLU A 50 -12.26 2.24 10.04
C GLU A 50 -10.77 2.58 10.23
N ALA A 51 -9.86 1.83 9.62
CA ALA A 51 -8.43 2.09 9.66
C ALA A 51 -8.06 3.46 9.06
N TRP A 52 -8.64 3.83 7.91
CA TRP A 52 -8.45 5.16 7.31
C TRP A 52 -8.89 6.30 8.21
N ARG A 53 -10.01 6.13 8.93
CA ARG A 53 -10.52 7.15 9.88
C ARG A 53 -9.69 7.26 11.15
N LEU A 54 -8.93 6.22 11.51
CA LEU A 54 -8.17 6.18 12.76
C LEU A 54 -6.66 6.40 12.55
N VAL A 55 -6.15 6.27 11.32
CA VAL A 55 -4.71 6.34 11.05
C VAL A 55 -4.09 7.65 11.45
N HIS A 56 -4.82 8.78 11.35
CA HIS A 56 -4.32 10.08 11.76
C HIS A 56 -3.97 10.08 13.26
N SER A 57 -4.96 9.71 14.10
CA SER A 57 -4.77 9.54 15.54
C SER A 57 -3.68 8.51 15.86
N LEU A 58 -3.67 7.35 15.21
CA LEU A 58 -2.66 6.32 15.44
C LEU A 58 -1.24 6.84 15.15
N CYS A 59 -1.03 7.56 14.05
CA CYS A 59 0.25 8.14 13.68
C CYS A 59 0.66 9.29 14.62
N GLN A 60 -0.27 10.17 14.99
CA GLN A 60 -0.02 11.29 15.90
C GLN A 60 0.51 10.83 17.27
N HIS A 61 0.04 9.68 17.75
CA HIS A 61 0.44 9.11 19.03
C HIS A 61 1.60 8.08 18.94
N SER A 62 2.23 7.94 17.77
CA SER A 62 3.26 6.94 17.49
C SER A 62 4.65 7.53 17.29
N THR A 63 5.70 6.74 17.54
CA THR A 63 7.07 7.14 17.15
C THR A 63 7.22 7.11 15.62
N PRO A 64 8.21 7.82 15.03
CA PRO A 64 8.42 7.83 13.57
C PRO A 64 8.57 6.43 12.95
N SER A 65 9.27 5.51 13.61
CA SER A 65 9.38 4.11 13.16
C SER A 65 8.02 3.41 13.08
N THR A 66 7.15 3.66 14.06
CA THR A 66 5.80 3.11 14.10
C THR A 66 4.86 3.81 13.12
N GLN A 67 5.02 5.11 12.88
CA GLN A 67 4.29 5.83 11.82
C GLN A 67 4.56 5.20 10.44
N THR A 68 5.83 4.92 10.12
CA THR A 68 6.19 4.22 8.87
C THR A 68 5.52 2.84 8.78
N HIS A 69 5.51 2.08 9.87
CA HIS A 69 4.82 0.79 9.93
C HIS A 69 3.31 0.93 9.69
N LEU A 70 2.64 1.86 10.37
CA LEU A 70 1.20 2.12 10.23
C LEU A 70 0.82 2.55 8.80
N ILE A 71 1.64 3.39 8.18
CA ILE A 71 1.45 3.80 6.78
C ILE A 71 1.53 2.59 5.86
N LEU A 72 2.58 1.77 5.97
CA LEU A 72 2.74 0.58 5.13
C LEU A 72 1.63 -0.43 5.36
N TRP A 73 1.23 -0.64 6.62
CA TRP A 73 0.12 -1.50 7.03
C TRP A 73 -1.21 -1.08 6.39
N LEU A 74 -1.57 0.20 6.49
CA LEU A 74 -2.81 0.72 5.88
C LEU A 74 -2.77 0.57 4.36
N GLN A 75 -1.65 0.88 3.72
CA GLN A 75 -1.48 0.72 2.29
C GLN A 75 -1.61 -0.74 1.84
N GLN A 76 -1.05 -1.69 2.62
CA GLN A 76 -1.16 -3.12 2.35
C GLN A 76 -2.62 -3.58 2.38
N HIS A 77 -3.34 -3.29 3.45
CA HIS A 77 -4.75 -3.72 3.57
C HIS A 77 -5.67 -3.03 2.57
N THR A 78 -5.42 -1.74 2.27
CA THR A 78 -6.15 -1.02 1.21
C THR A 78 -5.91 -1.68 -0.15
N SER A 79 -4.64 -1.94 -0.50
CA SER A 79 -4.28 -2.57 -1.78
C SER A 79 -4.90 -3.97 -1.90
N HIS A 80 -4.81 -4.77 -0.84
CA HIS A 80 -5.38 -6.12 -0.82
C HIS A 80 -6.90 -6.08 -1.06
N THR A 81 -7.61 -5.15 -0.41
CA THR A 81 -9.06 -4.97 -0.55
C THR A 81 -9.44 -4.55 -1.97
N LEU A 82 -8.75 -3.57 -2.55
CA LEU A 82 -9.03 -3.09 -3.92
C LEU A 82 -8.79 -4.17 -4.98
N LEU A 83 -7.80 -5.03 -4.76
CA LEU A 83 -7.40 -6.04 -5.74
C LEU A 83 -8.26 -7.30 -5.70
N GLN A 84 -9.16 -7.45 -4.73
CA GLN A 84 -10.09 -8.57 -4.68
C GLN A 84 -10.95 -8.64 -5.94
N THR A 85 -11.26 -9.85 -6.39
CA THR A 85 -12.05 -10.10 -7.61
C THR A 85 -13.44 -9.49 -7.52
N GLU A 86 -14.01 -9.48 -6.32
CA GLU A 86 -15.33 -8.95 -6.01
C GLU A 86 -15.35 -7.42 -6.13
N TRP A 87 -14.22 -6.73 -6.02
CA TRP A 87 -14.16 -5.27 -6.04
C TRP A 87 -14.72 -4.67 -7.33
N GLN A 88 -14.61 -5.38 -8.47
CA GLN A 88 -15.14 -4.93 -9.76
C GLN A 88 -16.59 -5.37 -10.01
N ALA A 89 -17.19 -6.15 -9.11
CA ALA A 89 -18.58 -6.55 -9.23
C ALA A 89 -19.52 -5.33 -9.07
N PRO A 90 -20.65 -5.27 -9.79
CA PRO A 90 -21.63 -4.19 -9.62
C PRO A 90 -22.15 -4.03 -8.18
N ALA A 91 -22.18 -5.12 -7.41
CA ALA A 91 -22.57 -5.12 -6.01
C ALA A 91 -21.59 -4.34 -5.12
N SER A 92 -20.35 -4.11 -5.58
CA SER A 92 -19.29 -3.46 -4.80
C SER A 92 -19.34 -1.93 -4.83
N LYS A 93 -20.30 -1.33 -5.56
CA LYS A 93 -20.39 0.13 -5.71
C LYS A 93 -20.60 0.88 -4.39
N GLU A 94 -21.28 0.26 -3.44
CA GLU A 94 -21.50 0.88 -2.13
C GLU A 94 -20.19 0.88 -1.32
N GLN A 95 -19.46 -0.22 -1.33
CA GLN A 95 -18.13 -0.38 -0.73
C GLN A 95 -17.13 0.63 -1.30
N HIS A 96 -17.21 0.93 -2.61
CA HIS A 96 -16.41 1.97 -3.26
C HIS A 96 -16.65 3.34 -2.64
N THR A 97 -17.93 3.70 -2.45
CA THR A 97 -18.32 4.97 -1.82
C THR A 97 -17.82 5.04 -0.38
N TRP A 98 -18.03 3.98 0.42
CA TRP A 98 -17.57 3.96 1.81
C TRP A 98 -16.06 4.21 1.94
N LEU A 99 -15.26 3.53 1.12
CA LEU A 99 -13.82 3.66 1.14
C LEU A 99 -13.37 5.04 0.64
N LYS A 100 -13.99 5.53 -0.43
CA LYS A 100 -13.76 6.89 -0.94
C LYS A 100 -14.02 7.94 0.14
N ASP A 101 -15.14 7.82 0.86
CA ASP A 101 -15.52 8.75 1.92
C ASP A 101 -14.55 8.67 3.11
N ALA A 102 -14.11 7.47 3.49
CA ALA A 102 -13.12 7.30 4.55
C ALA A 102 -11.75 7.92 4.18
N ILE A 103 -11.29 7.73 2.94
CA ILE A 103 -10.04 8.35 2.46
C ILE A 103 -10.20 9.89 2.40
N ASN A 104 -11.33 10.40 1.89
CA ASN A 104 -11.59 11.84 1.85
C ASN A 104 -11.66 12.46 3.25
N ALA A 105 -12.22 11.76 4.23
CA ALA A 105 -12.25 12.21 5.62
C ALA A 105 -10.82 12.37 6.18
N PHE A 106 -9.94 11.39 5.93
CA PHE A 106 -8.52 11.49 6.29
C PHE A 106 -7.83 12.68 5.59
N VAL A 107 -8.05 12.86 4.28
CA VAL A 107 -7.48 13.99 3.52
C VAL A 107 -7.96 15.33 4.09
N ALA A 108 -9.24 15.44 4.45
CA ALA A 108 -9.79 16.63 5.07
C ALA A 108 -9.18 16.91 6.45
N GLU A 109 -8.99 15.88 7.27
CA GLU A 109 -8.36 15.98 8.59
C GLU A 109 -6.90 16.46 8.49
N CYS A 110 -6.13 15.94 7.54
CA CYS A 110 -4.77 16.44 7.28
C CYS A 110 -4.77 17.90 6.82
N ARG A 111 -5.69 18.29 5.94
CA ARG A 111 -5.79 19.69 5.47
C ARG A 111 -6.16 20.65 6.59
N ASP A 112 -7.11 20.27 7.44
CA ASP A 112 -7.46 21.04 8.65
C ASP A 112 -6.27 21.15 9.61
N GLY A 113 -5.57 20.03 9.86
CA GLY A 113 -4.35 20.02 10.66
C GLY A 113 -3.26 20.95 10.11
N ALA A 114 -3.02 20.91 8.80
CA ALA A 114 -2.05 21.77 8.13
C ALA A 114 -2.43 23.24 8.21
N SER A 115 -3.73 23.56 8.06
CA SER A 115 -4.22 24.95 8.19
C SER A 115 -3.91 25.55 9.56
N LYS A 116 -3.98 24.73 10.62
CA LYS A 116 -3.62 25.11 12.00
C LYS A 116 -2.11 25.22 12.24
N ARG A 117 -1.30 24.71 11.31
CA ARG A 117 0.18 24.71 11.31
C ARG A 117 0.75 25.59 10.19
N GLU A 118 0.06 26.68 9.85
CA GLU A 118 0.50 27.64 8.81
C GLU A 118 0.75 26.99 7.43
N GLY A 119 -0.03 25.95 7.10
CA GLY A 119 0.07 25.21 5.84
C GLY A 119 1.07 24.06 5.85
N LEU A 120 1.74 23.77 6.97
CA LEU A 120 2.73 22.70 7.07
C LEU A 120 2.10 21.35 7.44
N ASN A 121 2.29 20.36 6.56
CA ASN A 121 2.00 18.96 6.84
C ASN A 121 3.15 18.31 7.61
N LEU A 122 2.81 17.39 8.50
CA LEU A 122 3.77 16.49 9.13
C LEU A 122 4.35 15.54 8.08
N PHE A 123 5.59 15.09 8.27
CA PHE A 123 6.27 14.23 7.29
C PHE A 123 5.45 12.97 6.92
N TRP A 124 4.87 12.31 7.93
CA TRP A 124 4.05 11.12 7.73
C TRP A 124 2.71 11.43 7.03
N GLU A 125 2.13 12.62 7.25
CA GLU A 125 0.89 13.07 6.58
C GLU A 125 1.16 13.22 5.08
N THR A 126 2.24 13.89 4.69
CA THR A 126 2.61 14.07 3.28
C THR A 126 2.78 12.73 2.55
N GLN A 127 3.42 11.75 3.20
CA GLN A 127 3.58 10.41 2.62
C GLN A 127 2.24 9.71 2.38
N LEU A 128 1.32 9.81 3.34
CA LEU A 128 0.03 9.13 3.25
C LEU A 128 -0.98 9.88 2.37
N LEU A 129 -0.93 11.22 2.33
CA LEU A 129 -1.76 12.07 1.45
C LEU A 129 -1.53 11.75 -0.02
N ASN A 130 -0.26 11.75 -0.48
CA ASN A 130 0.07 11.39 -1.86
C ASN A 130 -0.47 10.01 -2.23
N ARG A 131 -0.45 9.08 -1.26
CA ARG A 131 -0.95 7.73 -1.48
C ARG A 131 -2.47 7.64 -1.42
N ALA A 132 -3.12 8.43 -0.57
CA ALA A 132 -4.58 8.56 -0.50
C ALA A 132 -5.13 9.05 -1.85
N GLU A 133 -4.54 10.10 -2.42
CA GLU A 133 -4.90 10.62 -3.73
C GLU A 133 -4.72 9.57 -4.84
N TRP A 134 -3.60 8.85 -4.81
CA TRP A 134 -3.38 7.74 -5.75
C TRP A 134 -4.45 6.64 -5.59
N PHE A 135 -4.80 6.25 -4.36
CA PHE A 135 -5.85 5.25 -4.12
C PHE A 135 -7.20 5.72 -4.65
N LEU A 136 -7.58 6.98 -4.44
CA LEU A 136 -8.81 7.55 -4.98
C LEU A 136 -8.88 7.47 -6.51
N ASN A 137 -7.74 7.65 -7.19
CA ASN A 137 -7.66 7.55 -8.65
C ASN A 137 -7.81 6.12 -9.17
N VAL A 138 -7.25 5.12 -8.48
CA VAL A 138 -7.30 3.72 -8.92
C VAL A 138 -8.53 2.96 -8.41
N LEU A 139 -9.21 3.48 -7.38
CA LEU A 139 -10.35 2.82 -6.72
C LEU A 139 -11.43 2.33 -7.69
N PRO A 140 -11.85 3.11 -8.72
CA PRO A 140 -12.89 2.65 -9.64
C PRO A 140 -12.47 1.42 -10.45
N ASN A 141 -11.20 1.34 -10.85
CA ASN A 141 -10.67 0.23 -11.64
C ASN A 141 -9.18 -0.01 -11.34
N PRO A 142 -8.86 -0.77 -10.27
CA PRO A 142 -7.49 -1.02 -9.84
C PRO A 142 -6.73 -1.96 -10.80
N TRP A 143 -7.41 -2.59 -11.76
CA TRP A 143 -6.82 -3.41 -12.83
C TRP A 143 -6.79 -2.66 -14.18
N GLY A 144 -7.21 -1.40 -14.20
CA GLY A 144 -7.50 -0.64 -15.42
C GLY A 144 -6.30 -0.03 -16.12
N HIS A 145 -5.12 -0.05 -15.50
CA HIS A 145 -3.93 0.64 -15.98
C HIS A 145 -3.49 0.16 -17.37
N GLN A 146 -3.15 1.09 -18.28
CA GLN A 146 -2.86 0.76 -19.68
C GLN A 146 -1.62 -0.13 -19.81
N VAL A 147 -0.54 0.19 -19.08
CA VAL A 147 0.68 -0.64 -19.05
C VAL A 147 0.35 -2.05 -18.55
N LEU A 148 -0.46 -2.19 -17.50
CA LEU A 148 -0.85 -3.50 -16.98
C LEU A 148 -1.63 -4.30 -18.03
N LYS A 149 -2.59 -3.68 -18.71
CA LYS A 149 -3.35 -4.32 -19.79
C LYS A 149 -2.45 -4.77 -20.94
N ALA A 150 -1.54 -3.92 -21.37
CA ALA A 150 -0.60 -4.23 -22.46
C ALA A 150 0.38 -5.34 -22.07
N LEU A 151 0.84 -5.37 -20.83
CA LEU A 151 1.69 -6.45 -20.32
C LEU A 151 0.97 -7.80 -20.25
N LEU A 152 -0.34 -7.80 -19.98
CA LEU A 152 -1.16 -9.01 -19.88
C LEU A 152 -1.78 -9.45 -21.22
N ASP A 153 -1.64 -8.65 -22.28
CA ASP A 153 -2.13 -8.99 -23.62
C ASP A 153 -1.00 -9.62 -24.46
N PRO A 154 -1.03 -10.95 -24.71
CA PRO A 154 0.01 -11.63 -25.48
C PRO A 154 0.06 -11.22 -26.96
N ASN A 155 -1.05 -10.67 -27.49
CA ASN A 155 -1.15 -10.26 -28.89
C ASN A 155 -1.07 -8.72 -29.05
N GLY A 156 -1.03 -8.00 -27.95
CA GLY A 156 -1.03 -6.54 -27.92
C GLY A 156 0.35 -5.93 -28.16
N LYS A 157 0.37 -4.62 -28.46
CA LYS A 157 1.60 -3.84 -28.49
C LYS A 157 2.19 -3.78 -27.08
N GLN A 158 3.40 -4.32 -26.92
CA GLN A 158 4.11 -4.29 -25.64
C GLN A 158 4.53 -2.85 -25.27
N PRO A 159 4.42 -2.47 -23.98
CA PRO A 159 4.87 -1.17 -23.51
C PRO A 159 6.40 -1.09 -23.54
N SER A 160 6.91 0.13 -23.67
CA SER A 160 8.34 0.44 -23.58
C SER A 160 8.86 0.25 -22.15
N ASP A 161 10.18 0.17 -22.01
CA ASP A 161 10.82 0.04 -20.69
C ASP A 161 10.54 1.28 -19.82
N ASP A 162 10.57 2.48 -20.40
CA ASP A 162 10.27 3.72 -19.70
C ASP A 162 8.81 3.75 -19.19
N GLU A 163 7.85 3.31 -20.02
CA GLU A 163 6.43 3.21 -19.61
C GLU A 163 6.25 2.24 -18.43
N VAL A 164 6.96 1.11 -18.45
CA VAL A 164 6.92 0.13 -17.34
C VAL A 164 7.56 0.69 -16.08
N LEU A 165 8.70 1.37 -16.20
CA LEU A 165 9.40 1.96 -15.04
C LEU A 165 8.58 3.09 -14.39
N GLU A 166 7.96 3.96 -15.19
CA GLU A 166 7.07 5.01 -14.65
C GLU A 166 5.86 4.40 -13.96
N TRP A 167 5.22 3.40 -14.56
CA TRP A 167 4.11 2.69 -13.91
C TRP A 167 4.52 2.06 -12.57
N LEU A 168 5.71 1.49 -12.46
CA LEU A 168 6.20 0.91 -11.20
C LEU A 168 6.48 1.98 -10.12
N LYS A 169 6.94 3.17 -10.53
CA LYS A 169 7.10 4.31 -9.61
C LYS A 169 5.74 4.77 -9.07
N GLU A 170 4.72 4.81 -9.91
CA GLU A 170 3.35 5.16 -9.54
C GLU A 170 2.71 4.12 -8.60
N GLU A 171 2.75 2.84 -8.99
CA GLU A 171 2.18 1.75 -8.19
C GLU A 171 2.82 1.68 -6.80
N ARG A 172 4.12 2.04 -6.71
CA ARG A 172 5.05 1.80 -5.60
C ARG A 172 5.02 0.31 -5.25
N GLY A 173 6.12 -0.42 -5.49
CA GLY A 173 6.20 -1.89 -5.58
C GLY A 173 5.31 -2.75 -4.65
N LEU A 174 4.88 -2.24 -3.49
CA LEU A 174 3.77 -2.76 -2.70
C LEU A 174 2.51 -3.14 -3.50
N MET A 175 1.98 -2.25 -4.36
CA MET A 175 0.75 -2.57 -5.10
C MET A 175 1.01 -3.67 -6.14
N PHE A 176 2.13 -3.58 -6.85
CA PHE A 176 2.57 -4.59 -7.80
C PHE A 176 2.72 -5.98 -7.15
N VAL A 177 3.38 -6.05 -5.98
CA VAL A 177 3.54 -7.31 -5.24
C VAL A 177 2.19 -7.83 -4.74
N THR A 178 1.32 -6.95 -4.24
CA THR A 178 -0.04 -7.35 -3.84
C THR A 178 -0.84 -7.91 -5.01
N ARG A 179 -0.68 -7.33 -6.20
CA ARG A 179 -1.29 -7.78 -7.45
C ARG A 179 -0.83 -9.17 -7.85
N LEU A 180 0.49 -9.40 -7.82
CA LEU A 180 1.06 -10.72 -8.10
C LEU A 180 0.54 -11.78 -7.12
N ARG A 181 0.46 -11.46 -5.82
CA ARG A 181 -0.11 -12.37 -4.82
C ARG A 181 -1.57 -12.69 -5.13
N GLN A 182 -2.37 -11.68 -5.47
CA GLN A 182 -3.78 -11.88 -5.78
C GLN A 182 -3.99 -12.76 -7.02
N LEU A 183 -3.20 -12.54 -8.07
CA LEU A 183 -3.22 -13.39 -9.27
C LEU A 183 -2.80 -14.83 -8.92
N ALA A 184 -1.71 -15.01 -8.17
CA ALA A 184 -1.21 -16.33 -7.79
C ALA A 184 -2.16 -17.09 -6.83
N SER A 185 -2.89 -16.39 -5.96
CA SER A 185 -3.89 -17.01 -5.08
C SER A 185 -5.20 -17.37 -5.81
N SER A 186 -5.43 -16.80 -6.99
CA SER A 186 -6.59 -17.12 -7.82
C SER A 186 -6.30 -18.37 -8.66
N ARG A 187 -7.11 -19.44 -8.49
CA ARG A 187 -6.89 -20.78 -9.06
C ARG A 187 -6.70 -20.90 -10.59
N ARG A 188 -6.83 -19.81 -11.35
CA ARG A 188 -6.72 -19.79 -12.83
C ARG A 188 -5.88 -18.62 -13.36
N CYS A 189 -5.09 -17.98 -12.50
CA CYS A 189 -4.34 -16.76 -12.86
C CYS A 189 -2.86 -16.82 -12.46
N ASP A 190 -2.36 -18.00 -12.10
CA ASP A 190 -0.94 -18.27 -11.83
C ASP A 190 -0.06 -18.02 -13.05
N ASP A 191 -0.48 -18.44 -14.24
CA ASP A 191 0.21 -18.14 -15.49
C ASP A 191 0.28 -16.62 -15.76
N LEU A 192 -0.79 -15.89 -15.46
CA LEU A 192 -0.82 -14.43 -15.59
C LEU A 192 0.10 -13.75 -14.59
N ALA A 193 0.18 -14.27 -13.36
CA ALA A 193 1.12 -13.77 -12.35
C ALA A 193 2.57 -13.97 -12.81
N LEU A 194 2.88 -15.15 -13.35
CA LEU A 194 4.21 -15.47 -13.86
C LEU A 194 4.57 -14.62 -15.09
N LEU A 195 3.63 -14.45 -16.01
CA LEU A 195 3.81 -13.62 -17.20
C LEU A 195 4.08 -12.16 -16.81
N LEU A 196 3.26 -11.60 -15.92
CA LEU A 196 3.43 -10.23 -15.43
C LEU A 196 4.77 -10.04 -14.71
N ALA A 197 5.13 -10.96 -13.81
CA ALA A 197 6.39 -10.93 -13.08
C ALA A 197 7.58 -11.01 -14.05
N THR A 198 7.53 -11.91 -15.03
CA THR A 198 8.59 -12.09 -16.04
C THR A 198 8.73 -10.84 -16.90
N ALA A 199 7.62 -10.27 -17.37
CA ALA A 199 7.61 -9.09 -18.21
C ALA A 199 8.23 -7.88 -17.50
N VAL A 200 7.98 -7.72 -16.20
CA VAL A 200 8.58 -6.63 -15.40
C VAL A 200 10.03 -6.92 -15.05
N MET A 201 10.35 -8.10 -14.52
CA MET A 201 11.69 -8.42 -14.03
C MET A 201 12.74 -8.46 -15.14
N THR A 202 12.35 -8.88 -16.35
CA THR A 202 13.25 -8.86 -17.51
C THR A 202 13.73 -7.44 -17.80
N ARG A 203 12.80 -6.48 -17.86
CA ARG A 203 13.10 -5.07 -18.14
C ARG A 203 13.89 -4.41 -17.01
N VAL A 204 13.50 -4.65 -15.75
CA VAL A 204 14.25 -4.15 -14.59
C VAL A 204 15.71 -4.60 -14.65
N ARG A 205 15.97 -5.88 -14.95
CA ARG A 205 17.33 -6.42 -15.07
C ARG A 205 18.14 -5.76 -16.20
N PHE A 206 17.53 -5.47 -17.35
CA PHE A 206 18.19 -4.78 -18.46
C PHE A 206 18.51 -3.31 -18.15
N THR A 207 17.67 -2.66 -17.33
CA THR A 207 17.85 -1.25 -16.93
C THR A 207 18.85 -1.06 -15.77
N THR A 208 19.05 -2.08 -14.93
CA THR A 208 20.20 -2.14 -14.01
C THR A 208 21.47 -2.35 -14.82
N LYS A 209 22.18 -1.26 -15.13
CA LYS A 209 23.58 -1.33 -15.58
C LYS A 209 24.34 -2.26 -14.64
N ILE A 210 24.98 -3.28 -15.20
CA ILE A 210 26.08 -3.96 -14.52
C ILE A 210 27.10 -2.87 -14.22
N VAL A 211 27.22 -2.46 -12.97
CA VAL A 211 28.42 -1.76 -12.50
C VAL A 211 29.47 -2.85 -12.43
N PRO A 212 30.49 -2.88 -13.32
CA PRO A 212 31.52 -3.89 -13.22
C PRO A 212 32.27 -3.68 -11.90
N ASP A 213 32.42 -4.72 -11.09
CA ASP A 213 33.21 -4.73 -9.85
C ASP A 213 34.73 -4.58 -10.11
N VAL A 214 35.14 -3.81 -11.12
CA VAL A 214 36.54 -3.69 -11.55
C VAL A 214 37.01 -2.24 -11.48
N VAL A 215 36.95 -1.64 -10.28
CA VAL A 215 37.91 -0.61 -9.84
C VAL A 215 38.08 -0.69 -8.31
N GLN A 216 38.50 -1.84 -7.79
CA GLN A 216 39.14 -1.91 -6.47
C GLN A 216 40.45 -2.70 -6.60
N ALA A 217 41.55 -2.03 -6.25
CA ALA A 217 42.92 -2.52 -6.10
C ALA A 217 43.72 -2.82 -7.40
N GLN A 218 44.22 -1.77 -8.05
CA GLN A 218 45.64 -1.76 -8.40
C GLN A 218 46.34 -0.82 -7.39
N GLU A 219 46.95 -1.40 -6.37
CA GLU A 219 47.94 -0.68 -5.56
C GLU A 219 49.17 -0.39 -6.43
N PRO A 220 49.68 0.86 -6.47
CA PRO A 220 50.98 1.14 -7.04
C PRO A 220 52.09 0.64 -6.09
N LYS A 221 53.15 0.13 -6.72
CA LYS A 221 54.38 -0.49 -6.17
C LYS A 221 54.96 0.15 -4.91
#